data_AF-A0A4T0VFQ7-F1
#
_entry.id   AF-A0A4T0VFQ7-F1
#
_cell.length_a   1.000
_cell.length_b   1.000
_cell.length_c   1.000
_cell.angle_alpha   90.00
_cell.angle_beta   90.00
_cell.angle_gamma   90.00
#
_symmetry.space_group_name_H-M   'P 1'
#
loop_
_entity.id
_entity.type
_entity.pdbx_description
1 polymer ?
#
loop_
_entity_poly.entity_id
_entity_poly.type
_entity_poly.pdbx_seq_one_letter_code
_entity_poly.pdbx_strand_id
1 'polypeptide(L)'
;MSFNLPPPASPATSGLDFADKPYDVSRIDPLARFHENVAQVRRWIEDNLSNFSHLNEIIVLRLGSDTLPHQPLTIDATTAPPVLSTAVPSTAHRSITILPEYILDAVEGRMHSQHAFAKRATPPTLGAIPSCFAPAGVPGPCTAAEDPETLPKPTEDVAQLKSDLAKWGYAICANALSAEQVQIIRTAVEEQAEAERLVGGTLF
;
A
#
# COMPACT_ATOMS: atom_id res chain seq x y z
N MET A 1 -9.99 -8.79 -27.80
CA MET A 1 -10.47 -7.77 -28.75
C MET A 1 -10.29 -6.41 -28.10
N SER A 2 -9.30 -5.64 -28.52
CA SER A 2 -9.05 -4.31 -27.97
C SER A 2 -10.05 -3.32 -28.59
N PHE A 3 -10.92 -2.76 -27.77
CA PHE A 3 -11.81 -1.67 -28.18
C PHE A 3 -10.98 -0.38 -28.25
N ASN A 4 -10.46 -0.06 -29.44
CA ASN A 4 -9.96 1.29 -29.71
C ASN A 4 -11.18 2.18 -30.01
N LEU A 5 -11.62 2.91 -28.98
CA LEU A 5 -12.58 3.99 -29.18
C LEU A 5 -11.95 5.04 -30.11
N PRO A 6 -12.70 5.57 -31.09
CA PRO A 6 -12.22 6.69 -31.89
C PRO A 6 -11.94 7.90 -31.00
N PRO A 7 -10.96 8.75 -31.38
CA PRO A 7 -10.65 9.94 -30.61
C PRO A 7 -11.90 10.83 -30.44
N PRO A 8 -12.10 11.43 -29.26
CA PRO A 8 -13.26 12.24 -28.98
C PRO A 8 -13.32 13.43 -29.95
N ALA A 9 -14.50 13.65 -30.53
CA ALA A 9 -14.75 14.79 -31.40
C ALA A 9 -14.69 16.11 -30.60
N SER A 10 -14.16 17.17 -31.21
CA SER A 10 -14.13 18.50 -30.58
C SER A 10 -15.56 18.97 -30.27
N PRO A 11 -15.81 19.53 -29.07
CA PRO A 11 -17.14 19.99 -28.69
C PRO A 11 -17.59 21.12 -29.63
N ALA A 12 -18.74 20.94 -30.28
CA ALA A 12 -19.32 21.91 -31.21
C ALA A 12 -19.85 23.19 -30.54
N THR A 13 -19.95 23.19 -29.20
CA THR A 13 -20.48 24.29 -28.40
C THR A 13 -19.34 25.20 -27.94
N SER A 14 -19.36 26.45 -28.40
CA SER A 14 -18.42 27.49 -27.95
C SER A 14 -18.49 27.66 -26.42
N GLY A 15 -17.36 27.49 -25.73
CA GLY A 15 -17.24 27.57 -24.26
C GLY A 15 -17.18 26.23 -23.50
N LEU A 16 -17.40 25.10 -24.18
CA LEU A 16 -17.18 23.75 -23.61
C LEU A 16 -15.83 23.13 -24.04
N ASP A 17 -14.97 23.91 -24.69
CA ASP A 17 -13.60 23.52 -24.96
C ASP A 17 -12.74 23.72 -23.70
N PHE A 18 -12.25 22.61 -23.16
CA PHE A 18 -11.40 22.58 -21.97
C PHE A 18 -9.93 22.31 -22.33
N ALA A 19 -9.53 22.41 -23.60
CA ALA A 19 -8.16 22.17 -24.05
C ALA A 19 -7.11 23.10 -23.39
N ASP A 20 -7.53 24.25 -22.87
CA ASP A 20 -6.65 25.20 -22.16
C ASP A 20 -6.68 25.04 -20.62
N LYS A 21 -7.31 23.97 -20.11
CA LYS A 21 -7.38 23.70 -18.68
C LYS A 21 -6.21 22.80 -18.23
N PRO A 22 -5.75 22.92 -16.97
CA PRO A 22 -4.61 22.16 -16.46
C PRO A 22 -4.83 20.63 -16.40
N TYR A 23 -6.06 20.18 -16.62
CA TYR A 23 -6.44 18.77 -16.69
C TYR A 23 -6.64 18.26 -18.13
N ASP A 24 -6.27 19.06 -19.15
CA ASP A 24 -6.22 18.57 -20.52
C ASP A 24 -5.06 17.58 -20.71
N VAL A 25 -5.40 16.30 -20.71
CA VAL A 25 -4.46 15.19 -20.92
C VAL A 25 -4.11 14.96 -22.38
N SER A 26 -4.80 15.60 -23.33
CA SER A 26 -4.58 15.40 -24.77
C SER A 26 -3.26 15.97 -25.28
N ARG A 27 -2.72 16.97 -24.57
CA ARG A 27 -1.42 17.62 -24.85
C ARG A 27 -0.25 16.97 -24.14
N ILE A 28 -0.49 16.04 -23.21
CA ILE A 28 0.56 15.38 -22.44
C ILE A 28 1.08 14.21 -23.26
N ASP A 29 2.34 14.28 -23.69
CA ASP A 29 3.01 13.12 -24.28
C ASP A 29 3.10 12.00 -23.23
N PRO A 30 2.41 10.86 -23.43
CA PRO A 30 2.39 9.77 -22.47
C PRO A 30 3.79 9.21 -22.20
N LEU A 31 4.67 9.22 -23.20
CA LEU A 31 6.02 8.71 -23.05
C LEU A 31 6.88 9.68 -22.23
N ALA A 32 6.78 10.98 -22.50
CA ALA A 32 7.46 12.00 -21.69
C ALA A 32 7.01 11.94 -20.23
N ARG A 33 5.71 11.82 -19.97
CA ARG A 33 5.17 11.65 -18.61
C ARG A 33 5.69 10.38 -17.95
N PHE A 34 5.76 9.28 -18.70
CA PHE A 34 6.32 8.03 -18.19
C PHE A 34 7.79 8.19 -17.76
N HIS A 35 8.63 8.81 -18.60
CA HIS A 35 10.04 9.06 -18.25
C HIS A 35 10.18 9.99 -17.04
N GLU A 36 9.32 11.01 -16.92
CA GLU A 36 9.28 11.87 -15.75
C GLU A 36 8.93 11.07 -14.48
N ASN A 37 7.90 10.23 -14.54
CA ASN A 37 7.50 9.39 -13.42
C ASN A 37 8.60 8.41 -13.01
N VAL A 38 9.31 7.80 -13.97
CA VAL A 38 10.46 6.93 -13.69
C VAL A 38 11.57 7.71 -12.96
N ALA A 39 11.87 8.93 -13.41
CA ALA A 39 12.87 9.77 -12.76
C ALA A 39 12.45 10.18 -11.33
N GLN A 40 11.17 10.42 -11.09
CA GLN A 40 10.64 10.71 -9.75
C GLN A 40 10.72 9.50 -8.83
N VAL A 41 10.29 8.32 -9.29
CA VAL A 41 10.41 7.06 -8.53
C VAL A 41 11.86 6.78 -8.16
N ARG A 42 12.79 6.95 -9.11
CA ARG A 42 14.22 6.77 -8.87
C ARG A 42 14.74 7.69 -7.77
N ARG A 43 14.47 8.99 -7.85
CA ARG A 43 14.88 9.97 -6.83
C ARG A 43 14.32 9.62 -5.46
N TRP A 44 13.03 9.26 -5.42
CA TRP A 44 12.39 8.87 -4.17
C TRP A 44 13.08 7.65 -3.54
N ILE A 45 13.42 6.63 -4.34
CA ILE A 45 14.14 5.46 -3.83
C ILE A 45 15.53 5.86 -3.32
N GLU A 46 16.27 6.71 -4.03
CA GLU A 46 17.58 7.23 -3.60
C GLU A 46 17.50 7.93 -2.23
N ASP A 47 16.48 8.78 -2.03
CA ASP A 47 16.26 9.51 -0.78
C ASP A 47 15.80 8.60 0.38
N ASN A 48 15.20 7.44 0.07
CA ASN A 48 14.60 6.52 1.04
C ASN A 48 15.27 5.13 1.06
N LEU A 49 16.54 5.03 0.63
CA LEU A 49 17.28 3.77 0.55
C LEU A 49 17.32 3.01 1.88
N SER A 50 17.33 3.74 3.00
CA SER A 50 17.32 3.16 4.34
C SER A 50 16.12 2.25 4.59
N ASN A 51 14.97 2.50 3.95
CA ASN A 51 13.77 1.68 4.10
C ASN A 51 13.99 0.24 3.65
N PHE A 52 14.90 -0.01 2.71
CA PHE A 52 15.12 -1.34 2.15
C PHE A 52 16.10 -2.19 2.96
N SER A 53 16.80 -1.61 3.95
CA SER A 53 17.91 -2.25 4.68
C SER A 53 17.55 -3.57 5.40
N HIS A 54 16.28 -3.82 5.65
CA HIS A 54 15.80 -5.00 6.37
C HIS A 54 15.43 -6.18 5.45
N LEU A 55 15.46 -6.00 4.13
CA LEU A 55 15.00 -7.02 3.18
C LEU A 55 16.04 -8.12 2.94
N ASN A 56 17.33 -7.81 3.03
CA ASN A 56 18.45 -8.75 2.80
C ASN A 56 18.32 -9.55 1.48
N GLU A 57 17.75 -8.93 0.44
CA GLU A 57 17.56 -9.54 -0.87
C GLU A 57 17.83 -8.50 -1.98
N ILE A 58 18.08 -8.98 -3.20
CA ILE A 58 18.25 -8.13 -4.39
C ILE A 58 16.92 -8.03 -5.12
N ILE A 59 16.44 -6.81 -5.36
CA ILE A 59 15.13 -6.53 -5.94
C ILE A 59 15.33 -5.80 -7.26
N VAL A 60 14.71 -6.31 -8.33
CA VAL A 60 14.73 -5.68 -9.66
C VAL A 60 13.32 -5.22 -9.99
N LEU A 61 13.11 -3.90 -9.91
CA LEU A 61 11.88 -3.24 -10.31
C LEU A 61 11.95 -2.91 -11.80
N ARG A 62 11.10 -3.54 -12.61
CA ARG A 62 10.95 -3.25 -14.03
C ARG A 62 9.82 -2.25 -14.20
N LEU A 63 10.16 -0.97 -14.29
CA LEU A 63 9.18 0.10 -14.46
C LEU A 63 8.68 0.10 -15.90
N GLY A 64 7.42 -0.27 -16.12
CA GLY A 64 6.84 -0.36 -17.46
C GLY A 64 5.66 -1.32 -17.53
N SER A 65 5.16 -1.54 -18.75
CA SER A 65 4.03 -2.42 -19.07
C SER A 65 4.24 -3.01 -20.47
N ASP A 66 3.32 -3.84 -20.96
CA ASP A 66 3.39 -4.37 -22.34
C ASP A 66 3.38 -3.26 -23.42
N THR A 67 2.88 -2.06 -23.07
CA THR A 67 2.77 -0.91 -23.97
C THR A 67 3.87 0.14 -23.78
N LEU A 68 4.60 0.10 -22.66
CA LEU A 68 5.61 1.09 -22.28
C LEU A 68 6.97 0.42 -22.03
N PRO A 69 8.09 1.06 -22.41
CA PRO A 69 9.39 0.43 -22.31
C PRO A 69 9.75 0.10 -20.85
N HIS A 70 10.25 -1.11 -20.61
CA HIS A 70 10.71 -1.52 -19.28
C HIS A 70 12.04 -0.86 -18.92
N GLN A 71 12.03 0.01 -17.91
CA GLN A 71 13.23 0.59 -17.31
C GLN A 71 13.56 -0.13 -16.00
N PRO A 72 14.65 -0.93 -15.94
CA PRO A 72 15.03 -1.65 -14.74
C PRO A 72 15.68 -0.73 -13.69
N LEU A 73 15.25 -0.86 -12.45
CA LEU A 73 15.87 -0.33 -11.25
C LEU A 73 16.18 -1.48 -10.30
N THR A 74 17.45 -1.65 -9.95
CA THR A 74 17.91 -2.71 -9.05
C THR A 74 18.28 -2.12 -7.71
N ILE A 75 17.63 -2.61 -6.67
CA ILE A 75 17.90 -2.28 -5.26
C ILE A 75 18.62 -3.48 -4.66
N ASP A 76 19.89 -3.28 -4.30
CA ASP A 76 20.66 -4.27 -3.56
C ASP A 76 20.57 -3.97 -2.06
N ALA A 77 19.68 -4.70 -1.37
CA ALA A 77 19.51 -4.62 0.07
C ALA A 77 20.34 -5.66 0.85
N THR A 78 21.24 -6.39 0.18
CA THR A 78 22.20 -7.30 0.86
C THR A 78 23.41 -6.54 1.41
N THR A 79 23.63 -5.32 0.90
CA THR A 79 24.68 -4.40 1.35
C THR A 79 24.11 -3.41 2.37
N ALA A 80 24.93 -3.03 3.35
CA ALA A 80 24.57 -2.03 4.35
C ALA A 80 25.55 -0.85 4.25
N PRO A 81 25.14 0.32 3.72
CA PRO A 81 23.78 0.70 3.29
C PRO A 81 23.37 0.11 1.92
N PRO A 82 22.06 -0.02 1.63
CA PRO A 82 21.57 -0.51 0.34
C PRO A 82 22.01 0.37 -0.84
N VAL A 83 22.20 -0.25 -2.01
CA VAL A 83 22.67 0.43 -3.23
C VAL A 83 21.63 0.37 -4.34
N LEU A 84 21.38 1.51 -5.00
CA LEU A 84 20.55 1.59 -6.21
C LEU A 84 21.42 1.56 -7.46
N SER A 85 21.04 0.73 -8.43
CA SER A 85 21.68 0.67 -9.75
C SER A 85 20.64 0.47 -10.86
N THR A 86 21.00 0.71 -12.11
CA THR A 86 20.14 0.43 -13.28
C THR A 86 20.49 -0.88 -13.98
N ALA A 87 21.58 -1.54 -13.56
CA ALA A 87 22.00 -2.81 -14.14
C ALA A 87 21.19 -3.97 -13.55
N VAL A 88 20.79 -4.92 -14.39
CA VAL A 88 20.16 -6.16 -13.92
C VAL A 88 21.26 -7.15 -13.53
N PRO A 89 21.31 -7.60 -12.26
CA PRO A 89 22.35 -8.50 -11.80
C PRO A 89 22.12 -9.92 -12.34
N SER A 90 23.21 -10.66 -12.55
CA SER A 90 23.17 -12.06 -12.97
C SER A 90 22.90 -13.04 -11.82
N THR A 91 22.89 -12.54 -10.58
CA THR A 91 22.62 -13.31 -9.36
C THR A 91 21.12 -13.53 -9.15
N ALA A 92 20.76 -14.41 -8.20
CA ALA A 92 19.38 -14.62 -7.81
C ALA A 92 18.77 -13.31 -7.30
N HIS A 93 17.69 -12.86 -7.94
CA HIS A 93 17.00 -11.62 -7.61
C HIS A 93 15.50 -11.79 -7.74
N ARG A 94 14.75 -10.98 -7.00
CA ARG A 94 13.31 -10.90 -7.14
C ARG A 94 12.95 -9.84 -8.18
N SER A 95 12.39 -10.25 -9.30
CA SER A 95 11.95 -9.34 -10.36
C SER A 95 10.47 -8.99 -10.20
N ILE A 96 10.14 -7.70 -10.22
CA ILE A 96 8.77 -7.18 -10.09
C ILE A 96 8.55 -6.15 -11.19
N THR A 97 7.54 -6.35 -12.03
CA THR A 97 7.14 -5.39 -13.06
C THR A 97 5.95 -4.58 -12.57
N ILE A 98 6.03 -3.25 -12.61
CA ILE A 98 4.95 -2.35 -12.17
C ILE A 98 5.08 -1.00 -12.90
N LEU A 99 3.97 -0.31 -13.15
CA LEU A 99 4.02 1.06 -13.67
C LEU A 99 4.50 2.05 -12.61
N PRO A 100 5.32 3.06 -12.97
CA PRO A 100 5.87 4.01 -12.02
C PRO A 100 4.78 4.87 -11.37
N GLU A 101 3.67 5.16 -12.06
CA GLU A 101 2.54 5.92 -11.52
C GLU A 101 1.93 5.27 -10.26
N TYR A 102 1.83 3.93 -10.22
CA TYR A 102 1.29 3.23 -9.06
C TYR A 102 2.23 3.24 -7.87
N ILE A 103 3.55 3.33 -8.10
CA ILE A 103 4.52 3.54 -7.03
C ILE A 103 4.37 4.97 -6.50
N LEU A 104 4.25 5.97 -7.38
CA LEU A 104 4.04 7.37 -6.99
C LEU A 104 2.76 7.54 -6.17
N ASP A 105 1.64 6.95 -6.63
CA ASP A 105 0.39 6.97 -5.88
C ASP A 105 0.53 6.31 -4.50
N ALA A 106 1.36 5.28 -4.38
CA ALA A 106 1.63 4.63 -3.10
C ALA A 106 2.44 5.51 -2.14
N VAL A 107 3.56 6.08 -2.60
CA VAL A 107 4.45 6.90 -1.77
C VAL A 107 3.84 8.26 -1.42
N GLU A 108 2.92 8.76 -2.24
CA GLU A 108 2.14 9.98 -1.94
C GLU A 108 0.91 9.70 -1.08
N GLY A 109 0.62 8.43 -0.76
CA GLY A 109 -0.53 8.05 0.08
C GLY A 109 -1.88 8.12 -0.63
N ARG A 110 -1.92 8.25 -1.96
CA ARG A 110 -3.15 8.17 -2.77
C ARG A 110 -3.65 6.74 -2.90
N MET A 111 -2.77 5.76 -2.72
CA MET A 111 -3.08 4.33 -2.74
C MET A 111 -2.31 3.58 -1.66
N HIS A 112 -2.91 2.55 -1.05
CA HIS A 112 -2.19 1.71 -0.09
C HIS A 112 -1.11 0.86 -0.80
N SER A 113 0.12 0.87 -0.31
CA SER A 113 1.25 0.21 -1.00
C SER A 113 1.06 -1.29 -1.20
N GLN A 114 0.54 -2.01 -0.19
CA GLN A 114 0.22 -3.44 -0.37
C GLN A 114 -0.80 -3.67 -1.49
N HIS A 115 -1.79 -2.78 -1.64
CA HIS A 115 -2.80 -2.90 -2.68
C HIS A 115 -2.21 -2.61 -4.06
N ALA A 116 -1.38 -1.58 -4.17
CA ALA A 116 -0.67 -1.21 -5.40
C ALA A 116 0.11 -2.40 -5.96
N PHE A 117 0.95 -3.02 -5.14
CA PHE A 117 1.79 -4.14 -5.58
C PHE A 117 1.03 -5.47 -5.69
N ALA A 118 -0.05 -5.68 -4.94
CA ALA A 118 -0.86 -6.89 -5.07
C ALA A 118 -1.70 -6.92 -6.36
N LYS A 119 -2.22 -5.77 -6.79
CA LYS A 119 -3.15 -5.70 -7.93
C LYS A 119 -2.51 -5.20 -9.22
N ARG A 120 -1.44 -4.41 -9.13
CA ARG A 120 -0.83 -3.76 -10.30
C ARG A 120 0.56 -4.27 -10.65
N ALA A 121 1.23 -4.98 -9.74
CA ALA A 121 2.53 -5.57 -10.05
C ALA A 121 2.39 -6.99 -10.63
N THR A 122 3.33 -7.36 -11.48
CA THR A 122 3.49 -8.71 -12.03
C THR A 122 4.91 -9.21 -11.72
N PRO A 123 5.07 -10.31 -10.96
CA PRO A 123 4.01 -11.02 -10.24
C PRO A 123 3.41 -10.17 -9.09
N PRO A 124 2.16 -10.46 -8.67
CA PRO A 124 1.56 -9.87 -7.48
C PRO A 124 2.49 -10.00 -6.27
N THR A 125 2.83 -8.88 -5.66
CA THR A 125 3.80 -8.85 -4.55
C THR A 125 3.15 -8.25 -3.31
N LEU A 126 3.28 -8.96 -2.19
CA LEU A 126 2.78 -8.59 -0.86
C LEU A 126 3.92 -8.71 0.17
N GLY A 127 3.77 -8.04 1.32
CA GLY A 127 4.67 -8.20 2.46
C GLY A 127 5.71 -7.08 2.58
N ALA A 128 6.97 -7.43 2.87
CA ALA A 128 7.99 -6.45 3.25
C ALA A 128 8.35 -5.47 2.12
N ILE A 129 8.41 -5.92 0.87
CA ILE A 129 8.80 -5.07 -0.26
C ILE A 129 7.80 -3.93 -0.48
N PRO A 130 6.47 -4.16 -0.62
CA PRO A 130 5.52 -3.05 -0.74
C PRO A 130 5.49 -2.14 0.50
N SER A 131 5.74 -2.66 1.71
CA SER A 131 5.81 -1.84 2.92
C SER A 131 6.92 -0.80 2.89
N CYS A 132 7.99 -1.02 2.11
CA CYS A 132 9.07 -0.04 1.94
C CYS A 132 8.61 1.24 1.24
N PHE A 133 7.51 1.18 0.48
CA PHE A 133 6.91 2.30 -0.25
C PHE A 133 5.76 2.97 0.52
N ALA A 134 5.53 2.61 1.78
CA ALA A 134 4.52 3.28 2.58
C ALA A 134 4.95 4.71 2.91
N PRO A 135 4.05 5.71 2.83
CA PRO A 135 4.38 7.12 3.07
C PRO A 135 4.85 7.39 4.51
N ALA A 136 4.36 6.60 5.48
CA ALA A 136 4.77 6.67 6.88
C ALA A 136 6.10 5.93 7.17
N GLY A 137 6.77 5.41 6.14
CA GLY A 137 7.93 4.54 6.27
C GLY A 137 7.55 3.09 6.60
N VAL A 138 8.59 2.25 6.74
CA VAL A 138 8.43 0.84 7.11
C VAL A 138 7.89 0.78 8.55
N PRO A 139 6.78 0.07 8.81
CA PRO A 139 6.35 -0.21 10.18
C PRO A 139 7.53 -0.83 10.94
N GLY A 140 7.89 -0.25 12.08
CA GLY A 140 8.97 -0.78 12.91
C GLY A 140 8.73 -2.26 13.22
N PRO A 141 9.80 -3.06 13.45
CA PRO A 141 9.64 -4.45 13.82
C PRO A 141 8.70 -4.53 15.02
N CYS A 142 7.59 -5.25 14.89
CA CYS A 142 6.78 -5.64 16.02
C CYS A 142 7.67 -6.51 16.89
N THR A 143 8.26 -5.94 17.95
CA THR A 143 8.97 -6.71 18.96
C THR A 143 8.02 -7.80 19.42
N ALA A 144 8.47 -9.05 19.39
CA ALA A 144 7.67 -10.21 19.74
C ALA A 144 6.87 -9.92 21.01
N ALA A 145 5.57 -10.27 20.97
CA ALA A 145 4.65 -10.07 22.08
C ALA A 145 5.35 -10.40 23.40
N GLU A 146 5.31 -9.47 24.34
CA GLU A 146 5.79 -9.73 25.70
C GLU A 146 5.14 -11.03 26.20
N ASP A 147 5.89 -11.78 27.02
CA ASP A 147 5.52 -13.11 27.50
C ASP A 147 4.03 -13.13 27.88
N PRO A 148 3.18 -14.00 27.30
CA PRO A 148 1.73 -13.92 27.46
C PRO A 148 1.26 -13.94 28.92
N GLU A 149 2.10 -14.44 29.83
CA GLU A 149 1.92 -14.37 31.28
C GLU A 149 1.88 -12.93 31.84
N THR A 150 2.52 -11.98 31.16
CA THR A 150 2.65 -10.58 31.58
C THR A 150 1.53 -9.69 31.07
N LEU A 151 0.78 -10.13 30.05
CA LEU A 151 -0.32 -9.37 29.47
C LEU A 151 -1.47 -9.18 30.47
N PRO A 152 -2.27 -8.10 30.34
CA PRO A 152 -3.46 -7.88 31.15
C PRO A 152 -4.36 -9.11 31.15
N LYS A 153 -4.70 -9.62 32.34
CA LYS A 153 -5.65 -10.74 32.50
C LYS A 153 -7.06 -10.18 32.74
N PRO A 154 -8.12 -10.86 32.28
CA PRO A 154 -9.49 -10.44 32.55
C PRO A 154 -9.72 -10.27 34.06
N THR A 155 -10.09 -9.07 34.49
CA THR A 155 -10.30 -8.73 35.91
C THR A 155 -11.46 -7.77 36.09
N GLU A 156 -12.10 -7.79 37.25
CA GLU A 156 -13.13 -6.83 37.66
C GLU A 156 -12.56 -5.73 38.58
N ASP A 157 -11.29 -5.88 39.01
CA ASP A 157 -10.65 -4.93 39.90
C ASP A 157 -10.28 -3.64 39.17
N VAL A 158 -10.96 -2.54 39.54
CA VAL A 158 -10.76 -1.20 38.99
C VAL A 158 -9.33 -0.69 39.18
N ALA A 159 -8.64 -1.07 40.26
CA ALA A 159 -7.26 -0.68 40.49
C ALA A 159 -6.31 -1.38 39.50
N GLN A 160 -6.56 -2.67 39.25
CA GLN A 160 -5.81 -3.46 38.27
C GLN A 160 -6.07 -2.98 36.85
N LEU A 161 -7.32 -2.69 36.48
CA LEU A 161 -7.67 -2.13 35.17
C LEU A 161 -6.98 -0.79 34.90
N LYS A 162 -6.90 0.10 35.90
CA LYS A 162 -6.18 1.37 35.78
C LYS A 162 -4.67 1.17 35.62
N SER A 163 -4.10 0.22 36.35
CA SER A 163 -2.69 -0.14 36.23
C SER A 163 -2.38 -0.73 34.86
N ASP A 164 -3.24 -1.59 34.35
CA ASP A 164 -3.09 -2.22 33.03
C ASP A 164 -3.25 -1.19 31.91
N LEU A 165 -4.21 -0.27 32.03
CA LEU A 165 -4.37 0.83 31.09
C LEU A 165 -3.14 1.75 31.06
N ALA A 166 -2.55 2.04 32.22
CA ALA A 166 -1.35 2.87 32.31
C ALA A 166 -0.10 2.18 31.77
N LYS A 167 0.01 0.85 31.94
CA LYS A 167 1.18 0.07 31.51
C LYS A 167 1.11 -0.34 30.04
N TRP A 168 -0.06 -0.74 29.55
CA TRP A 168 -0.23 -1.37 28.24
C TRP A 168 -1.03 -0.53 27.25
N GLY A 169 -1.67 0.56 27.71
CA GLY A 169 -2.58 1.36 26.89
C GLY A 169 -3.96 0.71 26.68
N TYR A 170 -4.18 -0.50 27.20
CA TYR A 170 -5.45 -1.22 27.19
C TYR A 170 -5.60 -2.09 28.44
N ALA A 171 -6.83 -2.44 28.81
CA ALA A 171 -7.15 -3.31 29.95
C ALA A 171 -8.34 -4.22 29.62
N ILE A 172 -8.38 -5.41 30.20
CA ILE A 172 -9.44 -6.40 29.92
C ILE A 172 -10.34 -6.53 31.14
N CYS A 173 -11.55 -5.98 31.05
CA CYS A 173 -12.56 -6.09 32.09
C CYS A 173 -13.33 -7.41 31.97
N ALA A 174 -13.24 -8.26 32.97
CA ALA A 174 -14.06 -9.47 33.05
C ALA A 174 -15.52 -9.10 33.33
N ASN A 175 -16.47 -9.80 32.71
CA ASN A 175 -17.92 -9.62 32.92
C ASN A 175 -18.42 -8.17 32.74
N ALA A 176 -17.75 -7.36 31.91
CA ALA A 176 -18.14 -5.98 31.64
C ALA A 176 -19.57 -5.85 31.07
N LEU A 177 -20.06 -6.90 30.43
CA LEU A 177 -21.40 -6.99 29.86
C LEU A 177 -22.12 -8.22 30.43
N SER A 178 -23.41 -8.05 30.75
CA SER A 178 -24.26 -9.18 31.12
C SER A 178 -24.50 -10.10 29.91
N ALA A 179 -24.84 -11.37 30.17
CA ALA A 179 -25.14 -12.32 29.10
C ALA A 179 -26.26 -11.85 28.14
N GLU A 180 -27.22 -11.10 28.68
CA GLU A 180 -28.32 -10.49 27.91
C GLU A 180 -27.81 -9.35 27.02
N GLN A 181 -26.91 -8.51 27.51
CA GLN A 181 -26.27 -7.44 26.70
C GLN A 181 -25.38 -8.01 25.59
N VAL A 182 -24.67 -9.12 25.87
CA VAL A 182 -23.88 -9.82 24.84
C VAL A 182 -24.79 -10.40 23.75
N GLN A 183 -25.95 -10.95 24.11
CA GLN A 183 -26.94 -11.42 23.12
C GLN A 183 -27.45 -10.29 22.23
N ILE A 184 -27.79 -9.14 22.81
CA ILE A 184 -28.27 -7.97 22.04
C ILE A 184 -27.20 -7.50 21.04
N ILE A 185 -25.94 -7.38 21.47
CA ILE A 185 -24.84 -6.98 20.58
C ILE A 185 -24.60 -8.03 19.50
N ARG A 186 -24.65 -9.32 19.84
CA ARG A 186 -24.48 -10.40 18.86
C ARG A 186 -25.57 -10.33 17.77
N THR A 187 -26.83 -10.16 18.16
CA THR A 187 -27.94 -10.03 17.21
C THR A 187 -27.77 -8.82 16.31
N ALA A 188 -27.35 -7.66 16.84
CA ALA A 188 -27.11 -6.47 16.03
C ALA A 188 -25.98 -6.65 15.00
N VAL A 189 -24.88 -7.34 15.37
CA VAL A 189 -23.77 -7.64 14.45
C VAL A 189 -24.19 -8.68 13.39
N GLU A 190 -24.96 -9.69 13.77
CA GLU A 190 -25.51 -10.69 12.84
C GLU A 190 -26.45 -10.02 11.82
N GLU A 191 -27.33 -9.12 12.25
CA GLU A 191 -28.21 -8.34 11.36
C GLU A 191 -27.42 -7.44 10.41
N GLN A 192 -26.35 -6.79 10.89
CA GLN A 192 -25.48 -5.97 10.04
C GLN A 192 -24.75 -6.83 8.99
N ALA A 193 -24.23 -7.99 9.39
CA ALA A 193 -23.56 -8.92 8.48
C ALA A 193 -24.51 -9.49 7.42
N GLU A 194 -25.76 -9.77 7.80
CA GLU A 194 -26.80 -10.18 6.84
C GLU A 194 -27.18 -9.06 5.88
N ALA A 195 -27.25 -7.82 6.35
CA ALA A 195 -27.48 -6.64 5.51
C ALA A 195 -26.34 -6.42 4.50
N GLU A 196 -25.08 -6.59 4.90
CA GLU A 196 -23.92 -6.52 4.00
C GLU A 196 -23.96 -7.62 2.92
N ARG A 197 -24.39 -8.83 3.28
CA ARG A 197 -24.57 -9.95 2.32
C ARG A 197 -25.68 -9.68 1.30
N LEU A 198 -26.77 -9.03 1.72
CA LEU A 198 -27.91 -8.67 0.86
C LEU A 198 -27.64 -7.48 -0.06
N VAL A 199 -26.82 -6.52 0.38
CA VAL A 199 -26.47 -5.31 -0.38
C VAL A 199 -25.28 -5.55 -1.33
N GLY A 200 -24.56 -6.68 -1.20
CA GLY A 200 -23.53 -7.08 -2.16
C GLY A 200 -22.32 -6.13 -2.23
N GLY A 201 -22.13 -5.31 -1.20
CA GLY A 201 -21.07 -4.30 -1.12
C GLY A 201 -19.95 -4.77 -0.20
N THR A 202 -18.90 -5.34 -0.77
CA THR A 202 -17.60 -5.48 -0.11
C THR A 202 -17.03 -4.07 0.11
N LEU A 203 -17.24 -3.51 1.31
CA LEU A 203 -16.53 -2.33 1.81
C LEU A 203 -15.42 -2.78 2.77
N PHE A 204 -14.49 -3.61 2.30
CA PHE A 204 -13.18 -3.84 2.92
C PHE A 204 -12.15 -4.19 1.84
#